data_AF-A0AAQ3LH69-F1
#
_entry.id   AF-A0AAQ3LH69-F1
#
_cell.length_a   1.000
_cell.length_b   1.000
_cell.length_c   1.000
_cell.angle_alpha   90.00
_cell.angle_beta   90.00
_cell.angle_gamma   90.00
#
_symmetry.space_group_name_H-M   'P 1'
#
loop_
_entity.id
_entity.type
_entity.pdbx_description
1 polymer ?
#
loop_
_entity_poly.entity_id
_entity_poly.type
_entity_poly.pdbx_seq_one_letter_code
_entity_poly.pdbx_strand_id
1 'polypeptide(L)' 'MTGIKIAMFLAMVMGMLPIGVDDAAATCAEVKVLGYKVIRETGAMKYGCSIIAFLEGPDGYKVELIQKGTQFG' A
#
# COMPACT_ATOMS: atom_id res chain seq x y z
N MET A 1 13.17 6.08 6.05
CA MET A 1 12.81 4.81 6.74
C MET A 1 11.85 5.00 7.92
N THR A 2 11.92 6.07 8.72
CA THR A 2 11.02 6.26 9.88
C THR A 2 9.63 6.82 9.56
N GLY A 3 9.49 7.65 8.52
CA GLY A 3 8.19 8.26 8.16
C GLY A 3 7.15 7.28 7.62
N ILE A 4 7.54 6.39 6.70
CA ILE A 4 6.60 5.48 6.03
C ILE A 4 6.07 4.39 6.97
N LYS A 5 6.89 3.94 7.93
CA LYS A 5 6.50 2.94 8.94
C LYS A 5 5.39 3.46 9.86
N ILE A 6 5.50 4.71 10.32
CA ILE A 6 4.47 5.32 11.17
C ILE A 6 3.18 5.53 10.39
N ALA A 7 3.27 6.06 9.16
CA ALA A 7 2.10 6.27 8.32
C ALA A 7 1.36 4.96 8.02
N MET A 8 2.10 3.89 7.75
CA MET A 8 1.54 2.56 7.47
C MET A 8 0.91 1.92 8.70
N PHE A 9 1.57 2.01 9.86
CA PHE A 9 1.01 1.56 11.13
C PHE A 9 -0.31 2.27 11.45
N LEU A 10 -0.34 3.60 11.35
CA LEU A 10 -1.55 4.39 11.59
C LEU A 10 -2.65 4.03 10.59
N ALA A 11 -2.34 3.92 9.30
CA ALA A 11 -3.34 3.62 8.28
C ALA A 11 -3.98 2.23 8.47
N MET A 12 -3.17 1.22 8.82
CA MET A 12 -3.66 -0.13 9.07
C MET A 12 -4.51 -0.19 10.34
N VAL A 13 -4.03 0.39 11.45
CA VAL A 13 -4.74 0.32 12.74
C VAL A 13 -6.00 1.20 12.77
N MET A 14 -6.01 2.31 12.03
CA MET A 14 -7.16 3.22 11.98
C MET A 14 -8.13 2.91 10.82
N GLY A 15 -7.82 1.93 9.96
CA GLY A 15 -8.64 1.59 8.80
C GLY A 15 -8.82 2.75 7.80
N MET A 16 -7.76 3.52 7.57
CA MET A 16 -7.84 4.77 6.80
C MET A 16 -7.52 4.61 5.30
N LEU A 17 -7.91 5.68 4.59
CA LEU A 17 -7.77 6.01 3.16
C LEU A 17 -6.50 5.48 2.47
N PRO A 18 -6.54 5.34 1.12
CA PRO A 18 -5.39 4.94 0.33
C PRO A 18 -4.14 5.79 0.59
N ILE A 19 -2.97 5.13 0.62
CA ILE A 19 -1.67 5.79 0.80
C ILE A 19 -1.01 5.98 -0.56
N GLY A 20 -0.70 7.23 -0.89
CA GLY A 20 0.14 7.56 -2.04
C GLY A 20 1.61 7.25 -1.77
N VAL A 21 2.23 6.42 -2.59
CA VAL A 21 3.65 6.02 -2.49
C VAL A 21 4.39 6.29 -3.80
N ASP A 22 5.71 6.47 -3.73
CA ASP A 22 6.51 6.72 -4.94
C ASP A 22 6.79 5.42 -5.72
N ASP A 23 6.97 4.31 -5.01
CA ASP A 23 7.15 2.97 -5.58
C ASP A 23 6.34 1.96 -4.76
N ALA A 24 5.26 1.45 -5.36
CA ALA A 24 4.38 0.50 -4.69
C ALA A 24 5.02 -0.89 -4.54
N ALA A 25 5.89 -1.31 -5.46
CA ALA A 25 6.55 -2.61 -5.39
C ALA A 25 7.62 -2.63 -4.28
N ALA A 26 8.44 -1.57 -4.19
CA ALA A 26 9.40 -1.42 -3.11
C ALA A 26 8.70 -1.33 -1.74
N THR A 27 7.59 -0.61 -1.66
CA THR A 27 6.79 -0.53 -0.42
C THR A 27 6.24 -1.91 -0.04
N CYS A 28 5.73 -2.69 -0.99
CA CYS A 28 5.30 -4.07 -0.78
C CYS A 28 6.42 -5.00 -0.29
N ALA A 29 7.66 -4.81 -0.73
CA ALA A 29 8.80 -5.56 -0.22
C ALA A 29 9.13 -5.17 1.24
N GLU A 30 9.12 -3.88 1.57
CA GLU A 30 9.41 -3.40 2.92
C GLU A 30 8.36 -3.90 3.94
N VAL A 31 7.07 -3.85 3.61
CA VAL A 31 5.99 -4.29 4.52
C VAL A 31 6.04 -5.78 4.82
N LYS A 32 6.45 -6.62 3.85
CA LYS A 32 6.63 -8.06 4.06
C LYS A 32 7.72 -8.31 5.09
N VAL A 33 8.83 -7.57 5.04
CA VAL A 33 9.91 -7.65 6.03
C VAL A 33 9.44 -7.22 7.42
N LEU A 34 8.46 -6.30 7.50
CA LEU A 34 7.85 -5.86 8.75
C LEU A 34 6.77 -6.81 9.30
N GLY A 35 6.47 -7.91 8.59
CA GLY A 35 5.48 -8.90 9.02
C GLY A 35 4.03 -8.56 8.67
N TYR A 36 3.79 -7.51 7.87
CA TYR A 36 2.46 -7.21 7.35
C TYR A 36 2.16 -8.05 6.11
N LYS A 37 0.87 -8.32 5.89
CA LYS A 37 0.40 -9.18 4.80
C LYS A 37 0.11 -8.34 3.57
N VAL A 38 0.67 -8.73 2.43
CA VAL A 38 0.26 -8.23 1.11
C VAL A 38 -0.81 -9.16 0.56
N ILE A 39 -2.03 -8.67 0.39
CA ILE A 39 -3.19 -9.46 -0.07
C ILE A 39 -3.49 -9.28 -1.55
N ARG A 40 -2.96 -8.22 -2.16
CA ARG A 40 -2.88 -8.04 -3.61
C ARG A 40 -1.54 -7.40 -3.92
N GLU A 41 -0.69 -8.13 -4.64
CA GLU A 41 0.60 -7.62 -5.10
C GLU A 41 0.43 -6.40 -6.01
N THR A 42 1.50 -5.63 -6.14
CA THR A 42 1.55 -4.45 -6.99
C THR A 42 1.20 -4.78 -8.44
N GLY A 43 0.29 -4.01 -9.02
CA GLY A 43 -0.06 -4.13 -10.41
C GLY A 43 -1.10 -3.11 -10.86
N ALA A 44 -1.14 -2.87 -12.16
CA ALA A 44 -2.13 -2.01 -12.78
C ALA A 44 -3.57 -2.47 -12.46
N MET A 45 -4.49 -1.52 -12.33
CA MET A 45 -5.91 -1.82 -12.28
C MET A 45 -6.39 -2.44 -13.59
N LYS A 46 -7.46 -3.25 -13.53
CA LYS A 46 -8.06 -3.88 -14.71
C LYS A 46 -8.59 -2.86 -15.72
N TYR A 47 -9.07 -1.72 -15.24
CA TYR A 47 -9.61 -0.63 -16.04
C TYR A 47 -8.99 0.68 -15.55
N GLY A 48 -7.80 1.02 -16.07
CA GLY A 48 -7.06 2.22 -15.71
C GLY A 48 -5.55 2.01 -15.76
N CYS A 49 -4.79 3.09 -15.53
CA CYS A 49 -3.33 3.07 -15.51
C CYS A 49 -2.75 3.02 -14.09
N SER A 50 -3.58 3.23 -13.06
CA SER A 50 -3.17 3.26 -11.66
C SER A 50 -2.47 1.96 -11.27
N ILE A 51 -1.24 2.09 -10.78
CA ILE A 51 -0.51 0.99 -10.15
C ILE A 51 -0.86 0.99 -8.66
N ILE A 52 -1.45 -0.11 -8.21
CA ILE A 52 -1.96 -0.23 -6.83
C ILE A 52 -1.56 -1.56 -6.20
N ALA A 53 -1.60 -1.64 -4.87
CA ALA A 53 -1.46 -2.87 -4.08
C ALA A 53 -2.43 -2.84 -2.88
N PHE A 54 -2.78 -4.01 -2.32
CA PHE A 54 -3.52 -4.08 -1.06
C PHE A 54 -2.72 -4.78 0.01
N LEU A 55 -2.71 -4.16 1.19
CA LEU A 55 -2.13 -4.66 2.41
C LEU A 55 -3.24 -5.01 3.40
N GLU A 56 -2.94 -5.89 4.35
CA GLU A 56 -3.81 -6.25 5.46
C GLU A 56 -3.04 -6.13 6.78
N GLY A 57 -3.61 -5.36 7.70
CA GLY A 57 -3.15 -5.20 9.07
C GLY A 57 -3.47 -6.43 9.94
N PRO A 58 -2.90 -6.51 11.15
CA PRO A 58 -3.07 -7.65 12.05
C PRO A 58 -4.51 -7.86 12.55
N ASP A 59 -5.34 -6.80 12.51
CA ASP A 59 -6.77 -6.78 12.84
C ASP A 59 -7.67 -7.00 11.62
N GLY A 60 -7.08 -7.24 10.44
CA GLY A 60 -7.80 -7.45 9.19
C GLY A 60 -8.19 -6.18 8.44
N TYR A 61 -7.78 -4.99 8.90
CA TYR A 61 -7.99 -3.76 8.12
C TYR A 61 -7.16 -3.78 6.85
N LYS A 62 -7.78 -3.33 5.76
CA LYS A 62 -7.16 -3.30 4.44
C LYS A 62 -6.75 -1.89 4.07
N VAL A 63 -5.52 -1.75 3.59
CA VAL A 63 -4.98 -0.47 3.11
C VAL A 63 -4.62 -0.61 1.65
N GLU A 64 -5.05 0.36 0.84
CA GLU A 64 -4.66 0.48 -0.56
C GLU A 64 -3.39 1.33 -0.67
N LEU A 65 -2.38 0.82 -1.37
CA LEU A 65 -1.26 1.64 -1.83
C LEU A 65 -1.53 2.09 -3.26
N ILE A 66 -1.29 3.36 -3.55
CA ILE A 66 -1.40 3.94 -4.90
C ILE A 66 -0.05 4.55 -5.29
N GLN A 67 0.54 4.09 -6.39
CA GLN A 67 1.76 4.68 -6.90
C GLN A 67 1.46 6.06 -7.53
N LYS A 68 2.16 7.09 -7.06
CA LYS A 68 2.02 8.45 -7.59
C LYS A 68 2.43 8.52 -9.06
N GLY A 69 1.74 9.38 -9.80
CA GLY A 69 1.99 9.58 -11.23
C GLY A 69 1.40 8.50 -12.14
N THR A 70 0.64 7.56 -11.58
CA THR A 70 0.01 6.48 -12.36
C THR A 70 -1.51 6.64 -12.48
N GLN A 71 -2.09 7.57 -11.72
CA GLN A 71 -3.54 7.73 -11.60
C GLN A 71 -4.21 8.29 -12.85
N PHE A 72 -3.44 9.01 -13.66
CA PHE A 72 -3.91 9.65 -14.89
C PHE A 72 -3.04 9.13 -16.02
N GLY A 73 -3.65 8.31 -16.88
CA GLY A 73 -3.04 7.83 -18.13
C GLY A 73 -3.28 8.78 -19.28
#